data_AF-A0A348VWZ4-F1
#
_entry.id   AF-A0A348VWZ4-F1
#
_cell.length_a   1.000
_cell.length_b   1.000
_cell.length_c   1.000
_cell.angle_alpha   90.00
_cell.angle_beta   90.00
_cell.angle_gamma   90.00
#
_symmetry.space_group_name_H-M   'P 1'
#
loop_
_entity.id
_entity.type
_entity.pdbx_description
1 polymer ?
#
loop_
_entity_poly.entity_id
_entity_poly.type
_entity_poly.pdbx_seq_one_letter_code
_entity_poly.pdbx_strand_id
1 'polypeptide(L)'
;MIVWSVWQFHLLWHPDHTFSYYHEGILGILVTVPPLFAALPVGMLIGNFLFWLFPPARKSLDKVADFNESQKQLLKASKWLAIPTITVSLIAAIF
;
A
#
# COMPACT_ATOMS: atom_id res chain seq x y z
N MET A 1 8.21 -3.38 0.99
CA MET A 1 7.79 -4.77 0.76
C MET A 1 6.99 -4.93 -0.55
N ILE A 2 5.87 -4.24 -0.74
CA ILE A 2 4.99 -4.43 -1.93
C ILE A 2 5.71 -4.13 -3.26
N VAL A 3 6.43 -3.01 -3.36
CA VAL A 3 7.23 -2.67 -4.57
C VAL A 3 8.23 -3.78 -4.92
N TRP A 4 8.85 -4.38 -3.90
CA TRP A 4 9.83 -5.46 -4.08
C TRP A 4 9.14 -6.74 -4.58
N SER A 5 7.93 -7.04 -4.10
CA SER A 5 7.14 -8.17 -4.59
C SER A 5 6.70 -7.99 -6.05
N VAL A 6 6.29 -6.78 -6.44
CA VAL A 6 5.97 -6.45 -7.85
C VAL A 6 7.21 -6.59 -8.72
N TRP A 7 8.38 -6.16 -8.23
CA TRP A 7 9.65 -6.34 -8.94
C TRP A 7 10.03 -7.81 -9.14
N GLN A 8 9.89 -8.65 -8.11
CA GLN A 8 10.13 -10.09 -8.25
C GLN A 8 9.19 -10.73 -9.27
N PHE A 9 7.93 -10.29 -9.31
CA PHE A 9 6.98 -10.74 -10.32
C PHE A 9 7.38 -10.31 -11.73
N HIS A 10 7.89 -9.09 -11.91
CA HIS A 10 8.41 -8.61 -13.19
C HIS A 10 9.58 -9.46 -13.70
N LEU A 11 10.53 -9.80 -12.82
CA LEU A 11 11.69 -10.64 -13.16
C LEU A 11 11.32 -12.06 -13.60
N LEU A 12 10.14 -12.57 -13.23
CA LEU A 12 9.66 -13.86 -13.76
C LEU A 12 9.34 -13.79 -15.25
N TRP A 13 8.92 -12.63 -15.75
CA TRP A 13 8.57 -12.41 -17.16
C TRP A 13 9.74 -11.84 -17.95
N HIS A 14 10.60 -11.04 -17.32
CA HIS A 14 11.73 -10.36 -17.94
C HIS A 14 13.01 -10.55 -17.11
N PRO A 15 13.62 -11.75 -17.16
CA PRO A 15 14.77 -12.09 -16.32
C PRO A 15 16.03 -11.26 -16.64
N ASP A 16 16.07 -10.67 -17.84
CA ASP A 16 17.21 -9.88 -18.34
C ASP A 16 17.16 -8.42 -17.88
N HIS A 17 16.02 -7.98 -17.33
CA HIS A 17 15.83 -6.61 -16.89
C HIS A 17 16.51 -6.36 -15.54
N THR A 18 17.24 -5.26 -15.43
CA THR A 18 17.84 -4.80 -14.17
C THR A 18 16.96 -3.75 -13.50
N PHE A 19 17.07 -3.59 -12.18
CA PHE A 19 16.23 -2.64 -11.43
C PHE A 19 16.37 -1.18 -11.93
N SER A 20 17.52 -0.85 -12.53
CA SER A 20 17.77 0.45 -13.17
C SER A 20 17.00 0.68 -14.47
N TYR A 21 16.58 -0.39 -15.16
CA TYR A 21 15.84 -0.31 -16.43
C TYR A 21 14.46 0.36 -16.25
N TYR A 22 13.86 0.24 -15.06
CA TYR A 22 12.54 0.82 -14.76
C TYR A 22 12.55 2.30 -14.42
N HIS A 23 13.69 2.95 -14.17
CA HIS A 23 13.67 4.37 -13.80
C HIS A 23 13.42 5.31 -14.99
N GLU A 24 13.44 4.79 -16.21
CA GLU A 24 13.23 5.58 -17.42
C GLU A 24 11.85 5.30 -18.03
N GLY A 25 10.89 6.19 -17.78
CA GLY A 25 9.59 6.20 -18.46
C GLY A 25 8.37 5.88 -17.59
N ILE A 26 7.21 5.86 -18.23
CA ILE A 26 5.91 5.79 -17.54
C ILE A 26 5.65 4.45 -16.85
N LEU A 27 6.24 3.35 -17.36
CA LEU A 27 6.15 2.02 -16.74
C LEU A 27 6.86 1.97 -15.38
N GLY A 28 7.99 2.67 -15.27
CA GLY A 28 8.68 2.96 -14.00
C GLY A 28 7.78 3.50 -12.92
N ILE A 29 7.05 4.56 -13.28
CA ILE A 29 6.12 5.24 -12.39
C ILE A 29 4.98 4.30 -12.00
N LEU A 30 4.44 3.52 -12.94
CA LEU A 30 3.31 2.61 -12.70
C LEU A 30 3.67 1.37 -11.85
N VAL A 31 4.94 0.96 -11.84
CA VAL A 31 5.43 -0.14 -10.98
C VAL A 31 5.79 0.35 -9.57
N THR A 32 6.22 1.60 -9.42
CA THR A 32 6.72 2.13 -8.13
C THR A 32 5.71 2.95 -7.35
N VAL A 33 4.90 3.78 -8.02
CA VAL A 33 4.02 4.77 -7.36
C VAL A 33 2.70 4.16 -6.87
N PRO A 34 1.95 3.37 -7.66
CA PRO A 34 0.69 2.78 -7.18
C PRO A 34 0.84 1.92 -5.90
N PRO A 35 1.90 1.10 -5.72
CA PRO A 35 2.08 0.33 -4.49
C PRO A 35 2.30 1.20 -3.25
N LEU A 36 2.79 2.44 -3.40
CA LEU A 36 2.91 3.39 -2.29
C LEU A 36 1.52 3.85 -1.81
N PHE A 37 0.58 4.06 -2.72
CA PHE A 37 -0.81 4.37 -2.37
C PHE A 37 -1.52 3.19 -1.71
N ALA A 38 -1.14 1.95 -2.01
CA ALA A 38 -1.59 0.77 -1.27
C ALA A 38 -0.99 0.69 0.14
N ALA A 39 0.26 1.14 0.31
CA ALA A 39 0.98 1.08 1.58
C ALA A 39 0.46 2.09 2.61
N LEU A 40 -0.05 3.24 2.18
CA LEU A 40 -0.55 4.31 3.06
C LEU A 40 -1.71 3.84 3.97
N PRO A 41 -2.82 3.27 3.46
CA PRO A 41 -3.91 2.77 4.31
C PRO A 41 -3.48 1.63 5.24
N VAL A 42 -2.57 0.76 4.77
CA VAL A 42 -2.02 -0.34 5.58
C VAL A 42 -1.17 0.20 6.73
N GLY A 43 -0.33 1.21 6.46
CA GLY A 43 0.44 1.90 7.49
C GLY A 43 -0.45 2.59 8.52
N MET A 44 -1.54 3.20 8.08
CA MET A 44 -2.54 3.80 8.99
C MET A 44 -3.28 2.75 9.84
N LEU A 45 -3.60 1.57 9.28
CA LEU A 45 -4.19 0.46 10.04
C LEU A 45 -3.23 -0.03 11.13
N ILE A 46 -1.95 -0.19 10.80
CA ILE A 46 -0.92 -0.59 11.77
C ILE A 46 -0.76 0.48 12.85
N GLY A 47 -0.65 1.76 12.47
CA GLY A 47 -0.57 2.87 13.41
C GLY A 47 -1.76 2.91 14.36
N ASN A 48 -2.97 2.69 13.84
CA ASN A 48 -4.18 2.59 14.66
C ASN A 48 -4.17 1.38 15.60
N PHE A 49 -3.66 0.24 15.16
CA PHE A 49 -3.48 -0.94 16.01
C PHE A 49 -2.52 -0.66 17.17
N LEU A 50 -1.44 0.08 16.88
CA LEU A 50 -0.51 0.54 17.91
C LEU A 50 -1.19 1.48 18.89
N PHE A 51 -1.98 2.46 18.42
CA PHE A 51 -2.75 3.35 19.31
C PHE A 51 -3.77 2.61 20.19
N TRP A 52 -4.37 1.52 19.68
CA TRP A 52 -5.28 0.68 20.45
C TRP A 52 -4.58 -0.02 21.63
N LEU A 53 -3.32 -0.41 21.47
CA LEU A 53 -2.49 -1.03 22.52
C LEU A 53 -2.12 -0.08 23.66
N PHE A 54 -2.29 1.24 23.49
CA PHE A 54 -2.00 2.25 24.52
C PHE A 54 -3.31 2.87 25.05
N PRO A 55 -3.84 2.39 26.21
CA PRO A 55 -5.11 2.85 26.75
C PRO A 55 -5.26 4.37 26.95
N PRO A 56 -4.22 5.13 27.36
CA PRO A 56 -4.32 6.59 27.49
C PRO A 56 -4.56 7.27 26.13
N ALA A 57 -3.85 6.81 25.09
CA ALA A 57 -3.96 7.35 23.73
C ALA A 57 -5.33 7.04 23.12
N ARG A 58 -5.84 5.82 23.34
CA ARG A 58 -7.20 5.44 22.95
C ARG A 58 -8.26 6.32 23.61
N LYS A 59 -8.16 6.55 24.92
CA LYS A 59 -9.11 7.42 25.67
C LYS A 59 -9.10 8.87 25.18
N SER A 60 -7.96 9.39 24.70
CA SER A 60 -7.93 10.72 24.08
C SER A 60 -8.56 10.74 22.69
N LEU A 61 -8.43 9.67 21.91
CA LEU A 61 -9.03 9.54 20.58
C LEU A 61 -10.54 9.33 20.63
N ASP A 62 -11.03 8.50 21.55
CA ASP A 62 -12.47 8.23 21.73
C ASP A 62 -13.26 9.49 22.11
N LYS A 63 -12.60 10.54 22.63
CA LYS A 63 -13.22 11.86 22.88
C LYS A 63 -13.45 12.68 21.62
N VAL A 64 -12.74 12.37 20.54
CA VAL A 64 -12.72 13.18 19.31
C VAL A 64 -13.40 12.46 18.15
N ALA A 65 -13.29 11.13 18.08
CA ALA A 65 -13.94 10.32 17.05
C ALA A 65 -14.14 8.87 17.53
N ASP A 66 -15.18 8.21 17.01
CA ASP A 66 -15.39 6.78 17.25
C ASP A 66 -14.27 5.97 16.58
N PHE A 67 -13.41 5.38 17.40
CA PHE A 67 -12.28 4.57 16.96
C PHE A 67 -12.72 3.37 16.10
N ASN A 68 -13.84 2.73 16.45
CA ASN A 68 -14.35 1.56 15.75
C ASN A 68 -14.87 1.91 14.35
N GLU A 69 -15.61 3.01 14.25
CA GLU A 69 -16.08 3.48 12.94
C GLU A 69 -14.91 3.92 12.05
N SER A 70 -13.91 4.59 12.64
CA SER A 70 -12.68 4.97 11.94
C SER A 70 -11.91 3.75 11.41
N GLN A 71 -11.85 2.64 12.15
CA GLN A 71 -11.24 1.40 11.66
C GLN A 71 -12.00 0.82 10.46
N LYS A 72 -13.34 0.81 10.50
CA LYS A 72 -14.17 0.26 9.42
C LYS A 72 -14.01 1.08 8.14
N GLN A 73 -14.01 2.41 8.25
CA GLN A 73 -13.82 3.30 7.10
C GLN A 73 -12.41 3.16 6.53
N LEU A 74 -11.39 3.07 7.39
CA LEU A 74 -10.01 2.88 6.94
C LEU A 74 -9.81 1.52 6.27
N LEU A 75 -10.41 0.45 6.79
CA LEU A 75 -10.39 -0.87 6.15
C LEU A 75 -11.09 -0.84 4.79
N LYS A 76 -12.23 -0.15 4.69
CA LYS A 76 -12.97 0.01 3.42
C LYS A 76 -12.13 0.78 2.40
N ALA A 77 -11.55 1.92 2.79
CA ALA A 77 -10.66 2.71 1.95
C ALA A 77 -9.40 1.91 1.53
N SER A 78 -8.83 1.13 2.46
CA SER A 78 -7.69 0.24 2.18
C SER A 78 -8.02 -0.74 1.09
N LYS A 79 -9.18 -1.41 1.15
CA LYS A 79 -9.61 -2.35 0.11
C LYS A 79 -9.82 -1.66 -1.24
N TRP A 80 -10.49 -0.50 -1.23
CA TRP A 80 -10.75 0.28 -2.44
C TRP A 80 -9.49 0.79 -3.12
N LEU A 81 -8.45 1.12 -2.36
CA LEU A 81 -7.17 1.60 -2.90
C LEU A 81 -6.25 0.44 -3.28
N ALA A 82 -6.14 -0.59 -2.45
CA ALA A 82 -5.21 -1.70 -2.64
C ALA A 82 -5.52 -2.53 -3.90
N ILE A 83 -6.79 -2.82 -4.18
CA ILE A 83 -7.17 -3.61 -5.35
C ILE A 83 -6.72 -2.96 -6.67
N PRO A 84 -7.11 -1.71 -7.01
CA PRO A 84 -6.71 -1.10 -8.27
C PRO A 84 -5.21 -0.84 -8.35
N THR A 85 -4.55 -0.47 -7.24
CA THR A 85 -3.10 -0.23 -7.24
C THR A 85 -2.30 -1.52 -7.47
N ILE A 86 -2.66 -2.62 -6.82
CA ILE A 86 -2.03 -3.93 -7.08
C ILE A 86 -2.29 -4.35 -8.53
N THR A 87 -3.52 -4.20 -9.03
CA THR A 87 -3.85 -4.55 -10.43
C THR A 87 -3.04 -3.75 -11.43
N VAL A 88 -2.99 -2.42 -11.31
CA VAL A 88 -2.22 -1.54 -12.21
C VAL A 88 -0.74 -1.90 -12.16
N SER A 89 -0.18 -2.15 -10.98
CA SER A 89 1.23 -2.50 -10.84
C SER A 89 1.57 -3.89 -11.37
N LEU A 90 0.67 -4.87 -11.24
CA LEU A 90 0.86 -6.19 -11.84
C LEU A 90 0.78 -6.13 -13.37
N ILE A 91 -0.17 -5.36 -13.92
CA ILE A 91 -0.25 -5.14 -15.37
C ILE A 91 1.03 -4.46 -15.85
N ALA A 92 1.47 -3.39 -15.19
CA ALA A 92 2.70 -2.69 -15.54
C ALA A 92 3.97 -3.52 -15.35
N ALA A 93 3.92 -4.58 -14.54
CA ALA A 93 5.03 -5.53 -14.38
C ALA A 93 5.10 -6.57 -15.51
N ILE A 94 4.05 -6.72 -16.32
CA ILE A 94 4.05 -7.63 -17.48
C ILE A 94 4.66 -6.95 -18.71
N PHE A 95 4.50 -5.63 -18.84
CA PHE A 95 4.99 -4.82 -19.95
C PHE A 95 6.32 -4.15 -19.62
#